data_AF-A0A2K3UUU3-F1
#
_entry.id   AF-A0A2K3UUU3-F1
#
_cell.length_a   1.000
_cell.length_b   1.000
_cell.length_c   1.000
_cell.angle_alpha   90.00
_cell.angle_beta   90.00
_cell.angle_gamma   90.00
#
_symmetry.space_group_name_H-M   'P 1'
#
loop_
_entity.id
_entity.type
_entity.pdbx_description
1 polymer ?
#
loop_
_entity_poly.entity_id
_entity_poly.type
_entity_poly.pdbx_seq_one_letter_code
_entity_poly.pdbx_strand_id
1 'polypeptide(L)'
;MTDTHLKTADLSGTGGPADQTSAPGTAPATGQTSGQTPGQTPAQASAQQHRDAAPRSARVAVVTISDTRTAETDTSGQYLMEQLRAGGHEVVGYRVVKDDAVEIRAALVQYAREAQIVLSSGGTGITGRDVTVPVVESLLTKQIPGFGELFRMLSYQQVGGAAMLSRAVGGLCRGAAVFAMPGSLNAVKTAWEGILRDELSHLVFELERHGQPGVTQTGVEPLPAAPAPAYVSLERPPLAPLPGGFPQPGTGGGVAAGLGRHKKGDGRP
;
A
#
# COMPACT_ATOMS: atom_id res chain seq x y z
N MET A 1 42.61 31.14 33.10
CA MET A 1 43.60 32.18 32.78
C MET A 1 43.86 32.11 31.28
N THR A 2 43.56 33.23 30.60
CA THR A 2 43.97 33.69 29.26
C THR A 2 43.56 32.90 28.02
N ASP A 3 42.51 33.45 27.40
CA ASP A 3 42.24 33.67 25.97
C ASP A 3 43.39 33.47 24.97
N THR A 4 43.05 32.89 23.80
CA THR A 4 43.73 33.20 22.52
C THR A 4 42.77 33.03 21.33
N HIS A 5 42.28 34.19 20.86
CA HIS A 5 42.04 34.64 19.48
C HIS A 5 41.37 33.76 18.40
N LEU A 6 40.18 34.25 18.00
CA LEU A 6 39.53 34.16 16.70
C LEU A 6 40.45 34.56 15.52
N LYS A 7 40.25 33.90 14.36
CA LYS A 7 40.68 34.40 13.05
C LYS A 7 39.57 34.21 12.03
N THR A 8 38.95 35.32 11.64
CA THR A 8 38.05 35.48 10.48
C THR A 8 38.88 35.77 9.23
N ALA A 9 38.43 35.28 8.08
CA ALA A 9 38.91 35.71 6.77
C ALA A 9 37.71 36.00 5.87
N ASP A 10 37.60 37.26 5.50
CA ASP A 10 36.72 37.85 4.51
C ASP A 10 37.52 38.00 3.21
N LEU A 11 36.90 37.75 2.06
CA LEU A 11 37.39 38.19 0.74
C LEU A 11 36.18 38.56 -0.12
N SER A 12 35.92 39.87 -0.14
CA SER A 12 35.09 40.58 -1.10
C SER A 12 35.87 40.95 -2.38
N GLY A 13 35.15 41.02 -3.51
CA GLY A 13 35.46 41.91 -4.65
C GLY A 13 35.91 41.19 -5.92
N THR A 14 35.55 41.59 -7.15
CA THR A 14 34.82 42.75 -7.70
C THR A 14 34.71 42.56 -9.23
N GLY A 15 33.66 43.08 -9.89
CA GLY A 15 33.75 43.53 -11.29
C GLY A 15 32.62 43.08 -12.24
N GLY A 16 31.61 43.95 -12.46
CA GLY A 16 30.73 43.93 -13.65
C GLY A 16 31.35 44.75 -14.81
N PRO A 17 30.56 45.50 -15.62
CA PRO A 17 29.31 45.20 -16.34
C PRO A 17 29.36 45.68 -17.83
N ALA A 18 28.25 45.54 -18.58
CA ALA A 18 27.78 46.32 -19.76
C ALA A 18 27.03 45.37 -20.72
N ASP A 19 25.70 45.37 -20.86
CA ASP A 19 24.76 46.40 -21.37
C ASP A 19 25.09 46.94 -22.77
N GLN A 20 24.17 46.68 -23.72
CA GLN A 20 23.71 47.63 -24.75
C GLN A 20 22.59 47.03 -25.63
N THR A 21 21.37 47.59 -25.47
CA THR A 21 20.47 48.17 -26.50
C THR A 21 20.17 47.35 -27.78
N SER A 22 18.91 47.11 -28.20
CA SER A 22 18.00 48.09 -28.86
C SER A 22 16.66 47.41 -29.28
N ALA A 23 15.54 48.16 -29.29
CA ALA A 23 14.18 47.78 -29.75
C ALA A 23 13.92 48.17 -31.24
N PRO A 24 12.68 48.27 -31.80
CA PRO A 24 11.48 47.40 -31.85
C PRO A 24 10.93 47.15 -33.30
N GLY A 25 9.80 46.43 -33.44
CA GLY A 25 8.93 46.35 -34.65
C GLY A 25 8.97 44.97 -35.34
N THR A 26 7.92 44.33 -35.87
CA THR A 26 6.61 44.75 -36.39
C THR A 26 5.77 43.47 -36.59
N ALA A 27 4.48 43.46 -36.25
CA ALA A 27 3.47 42.48 -36.71
C ALA A 27 2.77 43.01 -37.99
N PRO A 28 1.92 42.28 -38.75
CA PRO A 28 1.29 40.97 -38.49
C PRO A 28 1.22 40.02 -39.73
N ALA A 29 0.66 38.80 -39.57
CA ALA A 29 -0.42 38.23 -40.41
C ALA A 29 -0.51 36.68 -40.34
N THR A 30 -1.65 36.20 -39.82
CA THR A 30 -2.46 35.03 -40.22
C THR A 30 -1.82 33.70 -40.65
N GLY A 31 -2.19 32.64 -39.91
CA GLY A 31 -2.17 31.25 -40.38
C GLY A 31 -2.72 30.29 -39.32
N GLN A 32 -3.96 29.84 -39.48
CA GLN A 32 -4.60 28.80 -38.67
C GLN A 32 -3.93 27.44 -38.93
N THR A 33 -3.64 26.65 -37.89
CA THR A 33 -3.91 25.19 -37.87
C THR A 33 -3.97 24.68 -36.43
N SER A 34 -4.96 23.84 -36.18
CA SER A 34 -5.35 23.20 -34.94
C SER A 34 -4.64 21.87 -34.74
N GLY A 35 -4.30 21.55 -33.50
CA GLY A 35 -4.11 20.18 -33.02
C GLY A 35 -2.75 19.89 -32.40
N GLN A 36 -2.70 19.86 -31.06
CA GLN A 36 -2.15 18.76 -30.25
C GLN A 36 -2.02 19.21 -28.78
N THR A 37 -2.71 18.51 -27.89
CA THR A 37 -2.57 18.61 -26.43
C THR A 37 -1.30 17.87 -25.99
N PRO A 38 -0.42 18.45 -25.15
CA PRO A 38 0.81 17.79 -24.75
C PRO A 38 0.61 16.83 -23.57
N GLY A 39 1.21 15.63 -23.69
CA GLY A 39 1.97 15.02 -22.61
C GLY A 39 1.21 14.32 -21.49
N GLN A 40 0.66 13.13 -21.75
CA GLN A 40 0.53 12.10 -20.72
C GLN A 40 1.74 11.16 -20.81
N THR A 41 2.54 11.14 -19.76
CA THR A 41 3.77 10.33 -19.62
C THR A 41 3.40 8.84 -19.47
N PRO A 42 4.17 7.89 -20.05
CA PRO A 42 3.86 6.44 -19.98
C PRO A 42 3.95 5.81 -18.58
N ALA A 43 4.32 6.57 -17.55
CA ALA A 43 4.63 6.05 -16.22
C ALA A 43 3.40 5.72 -15.34
N GLN A 44 2.19 6.12 -15.76
CA GLN A 44 0.96 5.86 -14.99
C GLN A 44 0.16 4.65 -15.49
N ALA A 45 0.57 4.04 -16.61
CA ALA A 45 -0.10 2.87 -17.17
C ALA A 45 0.40 1.53 -16.59
N SER A 46 1.58 1.47 -15.97
CA SER A 46 2.17 0.21 -15.49
C SER A 46 1.73 -0.22 -14.09
N ALA A 47 1.23 0.69 -13.25
CA ALA A 47 0.73 0.34 -11.91
C ALA A 47 -0.74 -0.13 -11.91
N GLN A 48 -1.48 0.16 -12.99
CA GLN A 48 -2.93 -0.07 -13.06
C GLN A 48 -3.33 -1.31 -13.88
N GLN A 49 -2.41 -1.93 -14.61
CA GLN A 49 -2.67 -3.04 -15.53
C GLN A 49 -2.26 -4.41 -14.97
N HIS A 50 -2.72 -4.80 -13.76
CA HIS A 50 -2.57 -6.18 -13.25
C HIS A 50 -3.66 -6.57 -12.22
N ARG A 51 -4.90 -6.05 -12.31
CA ARG A 51 -5.97 -6.31 -11.33
C ARG A 51 -7.02 -7.36 -11.70
N ASP A 52 -6.86 -8.08 -12.81
CA ASP A 52 -7.94 -8.94 -13.35
C ASP A 52 -7.65 -10.45 -13.32
N ALA A 53 -6.69 -10.92 -12.51
CA ALA A 53 -6.66 -12.32 -12.12
C ALA A 53 -7.55 -12.48 -10.88
N ALA A 54 -8.35 -13.56 -10.82
CA ALA A 54 -9.12 -13.93 -9.63
C ALA A 54 -8.27 -13.70 -8.35
N PRO A 55 -8.83 -13.15 -7.26
CA PRO A 55 -8.06 -12.81 -6.07
C PRO A 55 -7.28 -14.04 -5.65
N ARG A 56 -5.95 -13.98 -5.80
CA ARG A 56 -5.08 -15.08 -5.42
C ARG A 56 -5.22 -15.26 -3.92
N SER A 57 -5.83 -16.38 -3.52
CA SER A 57 -5.88 -16.76 -2.12
C SER A 57 -4.44 -16.94 -1.63
N ALA A 58 -4.14 -16.39 -0.45
CA ALA A 58 -2.82 -16.45 0.14
C ALA A 58 -2.84 -17.47 1.27
N ARG A 59 -1.79 -18.26 1.39
CA ARG A 59 -1.58 -19.16 2.53
C ARG A 59 -0.84 -18.41 3.63
N VAL A 60 -1.54 -18.11 4.72
CA VAL A 60 -1.07 -17.21 5.78
C VAL A 60 -0.99 -17.92 7.12
N ALA A 61 0.10 -17.73 7.85
CA ALA A 61 0.23 -18.15 9.25
C ALA A 61 0.18 -16.93 10.18
N VAL A 62 -0.43 -17.11 11.36
CA VAL A 62 -0.54 -16.06 12.39
C VAL A 62 0.23 -16.48 13.64
N VAL A 63 1.10 -15.62 14.14
CA VAL A 63 1.89 -15.85 15.37
C VAL A 63 1.65 -14.73 16.36
N THR A 64 1.12 -15.05 17.53
CA THR A 64 0.98 -14.08 18.62
C THR A 64 2.11 -14.26 19.61
N ILE A 65 2.81 -13.19 19.92
CA ILE A 65 3.97 -13.18 20.82
C ILE A 65 3.54 -12.51 22.12
N SER A 66 3.36 -13.30 23.17
CA SER A 66 2.87 -12.83 24.45
C SER A 66 3.15 -13.81 25.60
N ASP A 67 3.57 -13.26 26.73
CA ASP A 67 3.72 -14.05 27.97
C ASP A 67 2.39 -14.37 28.65
N THR A 68 1.33 -13.62 28.36
CA THR A 68 0.07 -13.67 29.12
C THR A 68 -1.14 -14.10 28.29
N ARG A 69 -1.12 -13.91 26.97
CA ARG A 69 -2.23 -14.35 26.10
C ARG A 69 -2.23 -15.87 25.96
N THR A 70 -3.43 -16.37 25.74
CA THR A 70 -3.76 -17.74 25.34
C THR A 70 -4.57 -17.68 24.05
N ALA A 71 -4.85 -18.82 23.41
CA ALA A 71 -5.67 -18.86 22.20
C ALA A 71 -7.06 -18.23 22.41
N GLU A 72 -7.63 -18.39 23.61
CA GLU A 72 -8.95 -17.88 23.97
C GLU A 72 -8.94 -16.37 24.22
N THR A 73 -7.84 -15.84 24.74
CA THR A 73 -7.72 -14.43 25.11
C THR A 73 -7.05 -13.58 24.05
N ASP A 74 -6.51 -14.17 22.99
CA ASP A 74 -5.80 -13.48 21.91
C ASP A 74 -6.75 -12.80 20.92
N THR A 75 -7.32 -11.66 21.32
CA THR A 75 -8.22 -10.87 20.49
C THR A 75 -7.56 -10.34 19.21
N SER A 76 -6.25 -10.09 19.24
CA SER A 76 -5.48 -9.57 18.10
C SER A 76 -5.28 -10.64 17.02
N GLY A 77 -4.84 -11.84 17.41
CA GLY A 77 -4.71 -12.98 16.50
C GLY A 77 -6.06 -13.46 15.98
N GLN A 78 -7.09 -13.50 16.84
CA GLN A 78 -8.47 -13.83 16.43
C GLN A 78 -8.98 -12.87 15.35
N TYR A 79 -8.81 -11.56 15.55
CA TYR A 79 -9.18 -10.55 14.55
C TYR A 79 -8.45 -10.80 13.22
N LEU A 80 -7.12 -11.00 13.21
CA LEU A 80 -6.39 -11.26 11.96
C LEU A 80 -6.92 -12.51 11.24
N MET A 81 -7.13 -13.60 11.97
CA MET A 81 -7.64 -14.85 11.37
C MET A 81 -9.05 -14.68 10.79
N GLU A 82 -9.92 -13.93 11.45
CA GLU A 82 -11.24 -13.59 10.93
C GLU A 82 -11.13 -12.77 9.64
N GLN A 83 -10.30 -11.73 9.63
CA GLN A 83 -10.13 -10.87 8.47
C GLN A 83 -9.48 -11.57 7.28
N LEU A 84 -8.50 -12.45 7.53
CA LEU A 84 -7.86 -13.27 6.51
C LEU A 84 -8.90 -14.17 5.82
N ARG A 85 -9.74 -14.86 6.61
CA ARG A 85 -10.82 -15.70 6.07
C ARG A 85 -11.85 -14.88 5.31
N ALA A 86 -12.24 -13.72 5.83
CA ALA A 86 -13.17 -12.81 5.17
C ALA A 86 -12.61 -12.28 3.83
N GLY A 87 -11.29 -12.12 3.72
CA GLY A 87 -10.59 -11.78 2.48
C GLY A 87 -10.38 -12.96 1.51
N GLY A 88 -10.83 -14.17 1.85
CA GLY A 88 -10.65 -15.35 1.01
C GLY A 88 -9.26 -15.99 1.09
N HIS A 89 -8.44 -15.62 2.09
CA HIS A 89 -7.14 -16.23 2.35
C HIS A 89 -7.25 -17.47 3.25
N GLU A 90 -6.32 -18.41 3.10
CA GLU A 90 -6.24 -19.62 3.91
C GLU A 90 -5.34 -19.37 5.14
N VAL A 91 -5.88 -19.60 6.34
CA VAL A 91 -5.07 -19.60 7.57
C VAL A 91 -4.51 -21.00 7.79
N VAL A 92 -3.24 -21.20 7.44
CA VAL A 92 -2.59 -22.52 7.46
C VAL A 92 -2.03 -22.90 8.83
N GLY A 93 -1.90 -21.92 9.72
CA GLY A 93 -1.38 -22.14 11.06
C GLY A 93 -1.60 -20.94 11.97
N TYR A 94 -1.76 -21.24 13.26
CA TYR A 94 -1.84 -20.27 14.33
C TYR A 94 -1.08 -20.78 15.56
N ARG A 95 -0.32 -19.90 16.21
CA ARG A 95 0.36 -20.21 17.47
C ARG A 95 0.53 -18.97 18.34
N VAL A 96 0.35 -19.14 19.65
CA VAL A 96 0.83 -18.20 20.67
C VAL A 96 2.19 -18.69 21.18
N VAL A 97 3.20 -17.82 21.21
CA VAL A 97 4.54 -18.10 21.75
C VAL A 97 4.92 -17.08 22.80
N LYS A 98 5.86 -17.42 23.69
CA LYS A 98 6.40 -16.46 24.66
C LYS A 98 7.26 -15.40 23.98
N ASP A 99 7.48 -14.28 24.67
CA ASP A 99 8.39 -13.21 24.22
C ASP A 99 9.85 -13.64 24.45
N ASP A 100 10.24 -14.73 23.76
CA ASP A 100 11.54 -15.38 23.85
C ASP A 100 12.12 -15.57 22.45
N ALA A 101 13.42 -15.29 22.31
CA ALA A 101 14.07 -15.26 21.01
C ALA A 101 14.12 -16.64 20.33
N VAL A 102 14.20 -17.73 21.10
CA VAL A 102 14.24 -19.09 20.57
C VAL A 102 12.83 -19.51 20.13
N GLU A 103 11.82 -19.27 20.96
CA GLU A 103 10.42 -19.58 20.63
C GLU A 103 9.92 -18.82 19.40
N ILE A 104 10.14 -17.50 19.36
CA ILE A 104 9.75 -16.66 18.23
C ILE A 104 10.45 -17.14 16.95
N ARG A 105 11.77 -17.35 17.00
CA ARG A 105 12.54 -17.83 15.86
C ARG A 105 12.01 -19.18 15.37
N ALA A 106 11.78 -20.13 16.27
CA ALA A 106 11.31 -21.47 15.91
C ALA A 106 9.95 -21.40 15.19
N ALA A 107 9.00 -20.63 15.73
CA ALA A 107 7.68 -20.47 15.11
C ALA A 107 7.75 -19.78 13.74
N LEU A 108 8.48 -18.67 13.62
CA LEU A 108 8.60 -17.94 12.36
C LEU A 108 9.29 -18.78 11.28
N VAL A 109 10.35 -19.51 11.63
CA VAL A 109 11.07 -20.39 10.69
C VAL A 109 10.22 -21.57 10.25
N GLN A 110 9.46 -22.18 11.17
CA GLN A 110 8.53 -23.24 10.84
C GLN A 110 7.48 -22.72 9.85
N TYR A 111 6.79 -21.64 10.19
CA TYR A 111 5.70 -21.13 9.35
C TYR A 111 6.19 -20.53 8.04
N ALA A 112 7.40 -19.99 7.95
CA ALA A 112 7.96 -19.54 6.68
C ALA A 112 8.20 -20.69 5.67
N ARG A 113 8.22 -21.96 6.12
CA ARG A 113 8.27 -23.13 5.22
C ARG A 113 6.88 -23.60 4.80
N GLU A 114 5.89 -23.35 5.65
CA GLU A 114 4.53 -23.86 5.50
C GLU A 114 3.60 -22.84 4.85
N ALA A 115 3.84 -21.53 5.00
CA ALA A 115 2.99 -20.44 4.54
C ALA A 115 3.74 -19.55 3.53
N GLN A 116 2.99 -18.82 2.70
CA GLN A 116 3.54 -17.77 1.84
C GLN A 116 3.77 -16.47 2.63
N ILE A 117 2.92 -16.23 3.63
CA ILE A 117 2.98 -15.02 4.47
C ILE A 117 2.85 -15.42 5.94
N VAL A 118 3.70 -14.85 6.79
CA VAL A 118 3.64 -15.00 8.24
C VAL A 118 3.39 -13.63 8.85
N LEU A 119 2.27 -13.49 9.57
CA LEU A 119 1.92 -12.28 10.31
C LEU A 119 2.14 -12.55 11.80
N SER A 120 2.97 -11.73 12.43
CA SER A 120 3.21 -11.79 13.87
C SER A 120 2.82 -10.51 14.58
N SER A 121 2.28 -10.65 15.80
CA SER A 121 1.90 -9.52 16.63
C SER A 121 2.40 -9.67 18.08
N GLY A 122 3.03 -8.63 18.63
CA GLY A 122 3.54 -8.61 20.01
C GLY A 122 5.07 -8.65 20.15
N GLY A 123 5.57 -8.39 21.36
CA GLY A 123 7.02 -8.37 21.70
C GLY A 123 7.85 -7.28 20.99
N THR A 124 7.20 -6.20 20.51
CA THR A 124 7.86 -5.13 19.75
C THR A 124 8.10 -3.84 20.56
N GLY A 125 7.90 -3.82 21.88
CA GLY A 125 8.15 -2.65 22.73
C GLY A 125 9.63 -2.27 22.79
N ILE A 126 10.01 -1.22 23.53
CA ILE A 126 11.42 -0.74 23.58
C ILE A 126 12.21 -1.33 24.76
N THR A 127 11.61 -2.23 25.55
CA THR A 127 12.26 -2.75 26.75
C THR A 127 13.24 -3.87 26.40
N GLY A 128 14.15 -4.21 27.31
CA GLY A 128 15.09 -5.31 27.11
C GLY A 128 14.46 -6.70 26.98
N ARG A 129 13.16 -6.84 27.28
CA ARG A 129 12.40 -8.09 27.05
C ARG A 129 11.85 -8.21 25.63
N ASP A 130 11.61 -7.09 24.96
CA ASP A 130 10.95 -7.06 23.65
C ASP A 130 11.92 -7.44 22.51
N VAL A 131 11.98 -8.73 22.21
CA VAL A 131 12.98 -9.32 21.29
C VAL A 131 12.45 -9.62 19.89
N THR A 132 11.15 -9.41 19.61
CA THR A 132 10.55 -9.73 18.30
C THR A 132 11.27 -9.06 17.14
N VAL A 133 11.51 -7.75 17.21
CA VAL A 133 12.08 -6.98 16.08
C VAL A 133 13.51 -7.46 15.73
N PRO A 134 14.46 -7.55 16.68
CA PRO A 134 15.78 -8.12 16.40
C PRO A 134 15.73 -9.56 15.84
N VAL A 135 14.83 -10.40 16.36
CA VAL A 135 14.67 -11.78 15.88
C VAL A 135 14.21 -11.79 14.43
N VAL A 136 13.16 -11.03 14.12
CA VAL A 136 12.61 -10.95 12.77
C VAL A 136 13.66 -10.40 11.81
N GLU A 137 14.29 -9.27 12.13
CA GLU A 137 15.36 -8.67 11.30
C GLU A 137 16.49 -9.65 10.99
N SER A 138 16.90 -10.47 11.97
CA SER A 138 17.94 -11.50 11.78
C SER A 138 17.54 -12.64 10.83
N LEU A 139 16.24 -12.82 10.56
CA LEU A 139 15.70 -13.83 9.67
C LEU A 139 15.48 -13.31 8.24
N LEU A 140 15.40 -12.00 8.05
CA LEU A 140 15.07 -11.41 6.76
C LEU A 140 16.27 -11.51 5.81
N THR A 141 16.04 -12.10 4.64
CA THR A 141 17.00 -12.08 3.52
C THR A 141 16.93 -10.77 2.75
N LYS A 142 15.75 -10.14 2.72
CA LYS A 142 15.54 -8.81 2.13
C LYS A 142 14.47 -8.06 2.91
N GLN A 143 14.79 -6.89 3.42
CA GLN A 143 13.84 -6.06 4.16
C GLN A 143 12.86 -5.36 3.21
N ILE A 144 11.64 -5.14 3.70
CA ILE A 144 10.61 -4.28 3.10
C ILE A 144 10.39 -3.12 4.08
N PRO A 145 11.30 -2.12 4.10
CA PRO A 145 11.28 -1.07 5.12
C PRO A 145 9.98 -0.24 5.09
N GLY A 146 9.38 -0.11 3.90
CA GLY A 146 8.11 0.60 3.70
C GLY A 146 6.97 0.11 4.60
N PHE A 147 6.96 -1.15 5.03
CA PHE A 147 5.94 -1.63 5.97
C PHE A 147 6.02 -0.90 7.32
N GLY A 148 7.21 -0.84 7.92
CA GLY A 148 7.41 -0.16 9.20
C GLY A 148 7.25 1.36 9.09
N GLU A 149 7.66 1.94 7.98
CA GLU A 149 7.52 3.37 7.69
C GLU A 149 6.05 3.79 7.57
N LEU A 150 5.29 3.11 6.71
CA LEU A 150 3.85 3.36 6.53
C LEU A 150 3.08 3.10 7.82
N PHE A 151 3.42 2.02 8.54
CA PHE A 151 2.79 1.72 9.82
C PHE A 151 2.99 2.86 10.84
N ARG A 152 4.20 3.40 10.96
CA ARG A 152 4.47 4.56 11.84
C ARG A 152 3.78 5.82 11.36
N MET A 153 3.71 6.06 10.05
CA MET A 153 2.98 7.19 9.48
C MET A 153 1.48 7.12 9.83
N LEU A 154 0.83 5.97 9.63
CA LEU A 154 -0.57 5.76 9.97
C LEU A 154 -0.80 5.83 11.49
N SER A 155 0.12 5.25 12.27
CA SER A 155 0.06 5.33 13.74
C SER A 155 0.18 6.76 14.23
N TYR A 156 1.02 7.60 13.60
CA TYR A 156 1.18 9.01 13.97
C TYR A 156 -0.13 9.79 13.83
N GLN A 157 -0.95 9.46 12.83
CA GLN A 157 -2.28 10.07 12.67
C GLN A 157 -3.24 9.72 13.82
N GLN A 158 -3.03 8.59 14.51
CA GLN A 158 -3.89 8.11 15.60
C GLN A 158 -3.38 8.50 16.98
N VAL A 159 -2.07 8.38 17.23
CA VAL A 159 -1.45 8.53 18.56
C VAL A 159 -0.39 9.62 18.63
N GLY A 160 -0.19 10.39 17.55
CA GLY A 160 0.78 11.47 17.49
C GLY A 160 2.21 10.99 17.76
N GLY A 161 2.98 11.78 18.51
CA GLY A 161 4.40 11.53 18.80
C GLY A 161 4.69 10.16 19.45
N ALA A 162 3.71 9.52 20.10
CA ALA A 162 3.86 8.18 20.65
C ALA A 162 4.19 7.13 19.57
N ALA A 163 3.81 7.38 18.30
CA ALA A 163 4.14 6.52 17.17
C ALA A 163 5.65 6.36 16.92
N MET A 164 6.48 7.27 17.45
CA MET A 164 7.95 7.13 17.43
C MET A 164 8.41 5.83 18.11
N LEU A 165 7.68 5.35 19.11
CA LEU A 165 8.01 4.13 19.86
C LEU A 165 7.44 2.87 19.22
N SER A 166 6.57 3.02 18.22
CA SER A 166 5.93 1.90 17.53
C SER A 166 6.92 1.22 16.59
N ARG A 167 7.31 -0.02 16.92
CA ARG A 167 8.18 -0.84 16.07
C ARG A 167 7.37 -1.89 15.31
N ALA A 168 7.49 -1.83 13.99
CA ALA A 168 6.99 -2.82 13.05
C ALA A 168 8.05 -3.03 11.97
N VAL A 169 8.23 -4.28 11.52
CA VAL A 169 9.24 -4.67 10.54
C VAL A 169 8.67 -5.74 9.62
N GLY A 170 9.08 -5.71 8.36
CA GLY A 170 8.61 -6.65 7.35
C GLY A 170 9.72 -6.98 6.36
N GLY A 171 9.64 -8.17 5.78
CA GLY A 171 10.58 -8.57 4.74
C GLY A 171 10.40 -10.01 4.29
N LEU A 172 11.36 -10.46 3.51
CA LEU A 172 11.40 -11.77 2.89
C LEU A 172 12.25 -12.71 3.74
N CYS A 173 11.77 -13.93 3.94
CA CYS A 173 12.45 -14.98 4.68
C CYS A 173 12.16 -16.33 4.01
N ARG A 174 13.18 -16.96 3.43
CA ARG A 174 13.10 -18.34 2.90
C ARG A 174 11.93 -18.60 1.93
N GLY A 175 11.61 -17.63 1.06
CA GLY A 175 10.53 -17.79 0.07
C GLY A 175 9.17 -17.30 0.55
N ALA A 176 9.01 -17.01 1.84
CA ALA A 176 7.84 -16.37 2.42
C ALA A 176 8.10 -14.89 2.72
N ALA A 177 7.04 -14.12 2.94
CA ALA A 177 7.12 -12.82 3.60
C ALA A 177 6.75 -12.93 5.09
N VAL A 178 7.47 -12.18 5.93
CA VAL A 178 7.26 -12.13 7.38
C VAL A 178 7.04 -10.68 7.76
N PHE A 179 5.95 -10.42 8.50
CA PHE A 179 5.62 -9.12 9.04
C PHE A 179 5.43 -9.21 10.54
N ALA A 180 6.05 -8.30 11.29
CA ALA A 180 5.92 -8.19 12.73
C ALA A 180 5.40 -6.80 13.11
N MET A 181 4.34 -6.76 13.90
CA MET A 181 3.66 -5.54 14.32
C MET A 181 3.39 -5.54 15.84
N PRO A 182 3.09 -4.39 16.46
CA PRO A 182 2.74 -4.35 17.88
C PRO A 182 1.50 -5.19 18.19
N GLY A 183 1.43 -5.74 19.42
CA GLY A 183 0.41 -6.71 19.80
C GLY A 183 -0.97 -6.13 20.15
N SER A 184 -1.13 -4.81 20.22
CA SER A 184 -2.43 -4.20 20.51
C SER A 184 -3.39 -4.36 19.33
N LEU A 185 -4.68 -4.58 19.61
CA LEU A 185 -5.69 -4.75 18.56
C LEU A 185 -5.74 -3.54 17.61
N ASN A 186 -5.55 -2.32 18.12
CA ASN A 186 -5.52 -1.11 17.30
C ASN A 186 -4.31 -1.08 16.36
N ALA A 187 -3.13 -1.51 16.82
CA ALA A 187 -1.95 -1.60 15.96
C ALA A 187 -2.14 -2.66 14.87
N VAL A 188 -2.69 -3.81 15.23
CA VAL A 188 -3.02 -4.87 14.27
C VAL A 188 -4.03 -4.39 13.22
N LYS A 189 -5.10 -3.69 13.64
CA LYS A 189 -6.05 -3.05 12.71
C LYS A 189 -5.37 -2.04 11.80
N THR A 190 -4.49 -1.20 12.33
CA THR A 190 -3.74 -0.20 11.56
C THR A 190 -2.88 -0.86 10.48
N ALA A 191 -2.15 -1.91 10.83
CA ALA A 191 -1.30 -2.64 9.88
C ALA A 191 -2.13 -3.44 8.86
N TRP A 192 -3.20 -4.10 9.31
CA TRP A 192 -4.05 -4.89 8.43
C TRP A 192 -4.86 -4.01 7.48
N GLU A 193 -5.71 -3.13 8.01
CA GLU A 193 -6.67 -2.35 7.24
C GLU A 193 -5.99 -1.25 6.41
N GLY A 194 -4.90 -0.68 6.90
CA GLY A 194 -4.22 0.44 6.24
C GLY A 194 -3.10 0.03 5.28
N ILE A 195 -2.66 -1.23 5.29
CA ILE A 195 -1.51 -1.68 4.50
C ILE A 195 -1.74 -3.08 3.93
N LEU A 196 -1.82 -4.10 4.80
CA LEU A 196 -1.65 -5.49 4.35
C LEU A 196 -2.84 -6.03 3.55
N ARG A 197 -4.08 -5.67 3.94
CA ARG A 197 -5.32 -6.18 3.35
C ARG A 197 -5.32 -6.09 1.82
N ASP A 198 -4.91 -4.94 1.29
CA ASP A 198 -4.99 -4.67 -0.15
C ASP A 198 -3.76 -5.17 -0.92
N GLU A 199 -2.67 -5.48 -0.21
CA GLU A 199 -1.37 -5.84 -0.80
C GLU A 199 -1.04 -7.33 -0.73
N LEU A 200 -1.72 -8.12 0.10
CA LEU A 200 -1.44 -9.56 0.29
C LEU A 200 -1.38 -10.34 -1.02
N SER A 201 -2.41 -10.21 -1.87
CA SER A 201 -2.49 -10.95 -3.13
C SER A 201 -1.40 -10.54 -4.11
N HIS A 202 -1.08 -9.24 -4.16
CA HIS A 202 0.00 -8.71 -5.00
C HIS A 202 1.37 -9.17 -4.48
N LEU A 203 1.56 -9.20 -3.17
CA LEU A 203 2.79 -9.68 -2.55
C LEU A 203 3.02 -11.16 -2.88
N VAL A 204 1.99 -12.01 -2.78
CA VAL A 204 2.08 -13.42 -3.18
C VAL A 204 2.42 -13.56 -4.67
N PHE A 205 1.78 -12.77 -5.53
CA PHE A 205 2.09 -12.75 -6.96
C PHE A 205 3.58 -12.50 -7.23
N GLU A 206 4.16 -11.49 -6.58
CA GLU A 206 5.56 -11.13 -6.72
C GLU A 206 6.51 -12.22 -6.19
N LEU A 207 6.16 -12.87 -5.07
CA LEU A 207 6.92 -14.00 -4.53
C LEU A 207 6.98 -15.18 -5.52
N GLU A 208 5.85 -15.54 -6.12
CA GLU A 208 5.73 -16.67 -7.05
C GLU A 208 6.41 -16.39 -8.39
N ARG A 209 6.25 -15.16 -8.92
CA ARG A 209 6.74 -14.78 -10.25
C ARG A 209 8.26 -14.76 -10.33
N HIS A 210 8.91 -14.16 -9.33
CA HIS A 210 10.34 -13.90 -9.39
C HIS A 210 11.18 -14.96 -8.70
N GLY A 211 10.58 -15.75 -7.79
CA GLY A 211 11.32 -16.57 -6.86
C GLY A 211 12.25 -15.71 -5.99
N GLN A 212 12.71 -16.25 -4.87
CA GLN A 212 13.75 -15.59 -4.07
C GLN A 212 15.12 -16.09 -4.51
N PRO A 213 16.04 -15.22 -4.99
CA PRO A 213 17.42 -15.62 -5.26
C PRO A 213 18.03 -16.25 -4.00
N GLY A 214 18.56 -17.48 -4.11
CA GLY A 214 19.17 -18.20 -2.99
C GLY A 214 18.22 -19.00 -2.10
N VAL A 215 16.94 -19.13 -2.46
CA VAL A 215 15.99 -20.03 -1.79
C VAL A 215 15.72 -21.23 -2.68
N THR A 216 16.16 -22.43 -2.27
CA THR A 216 15.71 -23.69 -2.87
C THR A 216 14.20 -23.73 -2.69
N GLN A 217 13.43 -23.85 -3.79
CA GLN A 217 11.98 -23.85 -3.73
C GLN A 217 11.51 -24.83 -2.65
N THR A 218 10.92 -24.30 -1.57
CA THR A 218 10.21 -25.09 -0.59
C THR A 218 9.09 -25.80 -1.34
N GLY A 219 8.91 -27.11 -1.11
CA GLY A 219 7.92 -27.98 -1.75
C GLY A 219 6.46 -27.64 -1.41
N VAL A 220 6.13 -26.36 -1.38
CA VAL A 220 4.78 -25.83 -1.39
C VAL A 220 4.39 -25.82 -2.86
N GLU A 221 3.53 -26.77 -3.26
CA GLU A 221 2.98 -26.78 -4.61
C GLU A 221 2.28 -25.43 -4.87
N PRO A 222 2.55 -24.76 -6.02
CA PRO A 222 1.82 -23.55 -6.38
C PRO A 222 0.32 -23.84 -6.38
N LEU A 223 -0.49 -22.86 -5.95
CA LEU A 223 -1.94 -22.96 -6.18
C LEU A 223 -2.15 -23.25 -7.67
N PRO A 224 -3.00 -24.23 -8.05
CA PRO A 224 -3.31 -24.44 -9.46
C PRO A 224 -3.79 -23.10 -10.03
N ALA A 225 -3.20 -22.69 -11.15
CA ALA A 225 -3.62 -21.48 -11.84
C ALA A 225 -5.14 -21.56 -12.01
N ALA A 226 -5.84 -20.51 -11.55
CA ALA A 226 -7.28 -20.41 -11.80
C ALA A 226 -7.49 -20.67 -13.29
N PRO A 227 -8.42 -21.58 -13.67
CA PRO A 227 -8.63 -21.88 -15.08
C PRO A 227 -8.90 -20.58 -15.81
N ALA A 228 -8.22 -20.38 -16.94
CA ALA A 228 -8.53 -19.28 -17.84
C ALA A 228 -10.05 -19.28 -18.04
N PRO A 229 -10.74 -18.12 -17.94
CA PRO A 229 -12.18 -18.10 -18.18
C PRO A 229 -12.41 -18.75 -19.52
N ALA A 230 -13.20 -19.82 -19.53
CA ALA A 230 -13.61 -20.47 -20.74
C ALA A 230 -14.43 -19.44 -21.52
N TYR A 231 -13.77 -18.70 -22.40
CA TYR A 231 -14.45 -17.97 -23.46
C TYR A 231 -15.08 -19.05 -24.34
N VAL A 232 -16.33 -19.38 -24.03
CA VAL A 232 -17.22 -19.92 -25.04
C VAL A 232 -17.31 -18.83 -26.08
N SER A 233 -16.69 -19.06 -27.24
CA SER A 233 -16.94 -18.28 -28.45
C SER A 233 -18.41 -18.43 -28.80
N LEU A 234 -19.27 -17.65 -28.14
CA LEU A 234 -20.60 -17.41 -28.63
C LEU A 234 -20.41 -16.60 -29.90
N GLU A 235 -20.58 -17.25 -31.05
CA GLU A 235 -20.75 -16.56 -32.31
C GLU A 235 -21.76 -15.45 -32.08
N ARG A 236 -21.33 -14.20 -32.31
CA ARG A 236 -22.21 -13.04 -32.17
C ARG A 236 -23.42 -13.29 -33.07
N PRO A 237 -24.66 -13.34 -32.54
CA PRO A 237 -25.82 -13.36 -33.40
C PRO A 237 -25.82 -12.09 -34.25
N PRO A 238 -26.22 -12.17 -35.53
CA PRO A 238 -26.24 -11.00 -36.41
C PRO A 238 -27.11 -9.91 -35.79
N LEU A 239 -26.57 -8.68 -35.77
CA LEU A 239 -27.25 -7.51 -35.25
C LEU A 239 -28.55 -7.31 -36.03
N ALA A 240 -29.70 -7.43 -35.37
CA ALA A 240 -30.97 -7.04 -35.98
C ALA A 240 -30.96 -5.52 -36.22
N PRO A 241 -31.41 -5.03 -37.40
CA PRO A 241 -31.52 -3.59 -37.63
C PRO A 241 -32.54 -2.99 -36.67
N LEU A 242 -32.13 -1.94 -35.96
CA LEU A 242 -32.99 -1.18 -35.06
C LEU A 242 -34.10 -0.47 -35.88
N PRO A 243 -35.38 -0.60 -35.50
CA PRO A 243 -36.44 0.17 -36.14
C PRO A 243 -36.53 1.57 -35.53
N GLY A 244 -36.58 2.60 -36.40
CA GLY A 244 -37.04 3.94 -36.04
C GLY A 244 -35.95 5.01 -36.08
N GLY A 245 -36.05 5.89 -37.09
CA GLY A 245 -35.20 7.07 -37.24
C GLY A 245 -35.43 8.10 -36.13
N PHE A 246 -34.34 8.75 -35.72
CA PHE A 246 -34.39 9.89 -34.81
C PHE A 246 -35.03 11.10 -35.51
N PRO A 247 -36.02 11.78 -34.89
CA PRO A 247 -36.56 13.02 -35.43
C PRO A 247 -35.54 14.15 -35.31
N GLN A 248 -35.38 14.90 -36.40
CA GLN A 248 -34.55 16.11 -36.48
C GLN A 248 -35.18 17.24 -35.64
N PRO A 249 -34.39 18.01 -34.88
CA PRO A 249 -34.91 19.15 -34.12
C PRO A 249 -35.22 20.34 -35.02
N GLY A 250 -36.49 20.78 -34.98
CA GLY A 250 -36.97 22.00 -35.62
C GLY A 250 -36.54 23.25 -34.86
N THR A 251 -36.19 24.28 -35.62
CA THR A 251 -35.94 25.65 -35.18
C THR A 251 -37.22 26.37 -34.77
N GLY A 252 -37.26 27.00 -33.59
CA GLY A 252 -38.25 28.06 -33.32
C GLY A 252 -38.55 28.37 -31.85
N GLY A 253 -37.98 29.47 -31.35
CA GLY A 253 -38.74 30.59 -30.75
C GLY A 253 -39.23 30.54 -29.29
N GLY A 254 -38.61 31.37 -28.44
CA GLY A 254 -39.23 32.06 -27.27
C GLY A 254 -39.61 31.18 -26.06
N VAL A 255 -39.71 31.63 -24.81
CA VAL A 255 -39.76 32.95 -24.16
C VAL A 255 -39.41 32.73 -22.68
N ALA A 256 -38.86 33.75 -22.01
CA ALA A 256 -38.50 33.73 -20.59
C ALA A 256 -39.71 33.91 -19.63
N ALA A 257 -39.70 33.19 -18.50
CA ALA A 257 -40.32 33.49 -17.20
C ALA A 257 -39.99 32.31 -16.26
N GLY A 258 -39.67 32.38 -14.98
CA GLY A 258 -39.60 33.41 -13.95
C GLY A 258 -39.34 32.63 -12.64
N LEU A 259 -38.24 32.93 -11.93
CA LEU A 259 -37.85 32.20 -10.72
C LEU A 259 -38.75 32.53 -9.52
N GLY A 260 -39.44 31.52 -9.00
CA GLY A 260 -40.13 31.56 -7.70
C GLY A 260 -39.18 31.18 -6.55
N ARG A 261 -38.99 32.11 -5.60
CA ARG A 261 -38.21 31.93 -4.37
C ARG A 261 -38.91 30.99 -3.38
N HIS A 262 -38.16 30.06 -2.81
CA HIS A 262 -38.61 29.20 -1.70
C HIS A 262 -38.55 29.94 -0.34
N LYS A 263 -39.64 29.86 0.42
CA LYS A 263 -39.80 30.38 1.79
C LYS A 263 -38.88 29.66 2.78
N LYS A 264 -38.25 30.44 3.66
CA LYS A 264 -37.59 30.00 4.90
C LYS A 264 -38.67 29.85 5.99
N GLY A 265 -38.82 28.65 6.55
CA GLY A 265 -39.66 28.37 7.70
C GLY A 265 -39.01 28.88 8.97
N ASP A 266 -39.79 29.62 9.75
CA ASP A 266 -39.45 30.29 10.99
C ASP A 266 -39.58 29.32 12.18
N GLY A 267 -38.73 29.51 13.18
CA GLY A 267 -38.68 28.70 14.39
C GLY A 267 -37.80 29.37 15.42
N ARG A 268 -38.36 30.35 16.12
CA ARG A 268 -37.83 30.93 17.36
C ARG A 268 -38.83 30.65 18.49
N PRO A 269 -38.48 30.99 19.73
CA PRO A 269 -37.28 30.60 20.47
C PRO A 269 -37.64 29.72 21.68
#